data_AF-A0A7K2Y541-F1
#
_entry.id   AF-A0A7K2Y541-F1
#
_cell.length_a   1.000
_cell.length_b   1.000
_cell.length_c   1.000
_cell.angle_alpha   90.00
_cell.angle_beta   90.00
_cell.angle_gamma   90.00
#
_symmetry.space_group_name_H-M   'P 1'
#
loop_
_entity.id
_entity.type
_entity.pdbx_description
1 polymer ?
#
loop_
_entity_poly.entity_id
_entity_poly.type
_entity_poly.pdbx_seq_one_letter_code
_entity_poly.pdbx_strand_id
1 'polypeptide(L)'
;MTAPPLNFCQPHLERAAHGLANPAGYRALWNQGLESYLADNPPQRLPQPEDKPTEVYFMRREVLIKIGVSNSPAKRAQSLNAIVLATMPGTHDDERSMHRRFKQHRAHNEWFRPGPDLISFINQLRQAKGQAPVTSAPDRNFLEAVLLDGSELGEHNP
;
A
#
# COMPACT_ATOMS: atom_id res chain seq x y z
N MET A 1 -24.92 6.21 29.27
CA MET A 1 -24.01 5.05 29.33
C MET A 1 -22.90 5.28 28.32
N THR A 2 -21.84 5.93 28.75
CA THR A 2 -20.66 6.28 27.95
C THR A 2 -19.51 5.41 28.44
N ALA A 3 -18.83 4.71 27.54
CA ALA A 3 -17.65 3.92 27.88
C ALA A 3 -16.58 4.82 28.54
N PRO A 4 -15.82 4.31 29.53
CA PRO A 4 -14.77 5.09 30.16
C PRO A 4 -13.66 5.42 29.14
N PRO A 5 -13.03 6.61 29.21
CA PRO A 5 -11.90 6.93 28.36
C PRO A 5 -10.74 5.97 28.65
N LEU A 6 -10.02 5.57 27.60
CA LEU A 6 -8.80 4.76 27.73
C LEU A 6 -7.77 5.56 28.54
N ASN A 7 -7.57 5.15 29.79
CA ASN A 7 -6.67 5.80 30.72
C ASN A 7 -5.24 5.33 30.43
N PHE A 8 -4.50 6.06 29.60
CA PHE A 8 -3.06 5.87 29.48
C PHE A 8 -2.38 6.55 30.68
N CYS A 9 -1.42 5.87 31.30
CA CYS A 9 -0.67 6.43 32.44
C CYS A 9 0.04 7.72 32.01
N GLN A 10 0.02 8.76 32.87
CA GLN A 10 0.68 10.07 32.66
C GLN A 10 2.09 9.98 32.03
N PRO A 11 2.97 9.02 32.44
CA PRO A 11 4.31 8.90 31.86
C PRO A 11 4.32 8.46 30.38
N HIS A 12 3.29 7.76 29.91
CA HIS A 12 3.16 7.35 28.50
C HIS A 12 2.59 8.47 27.62
N LEU A 13 1.73 9.33 28.16
CA LEU A 13 1.27 10.54 27.47
C LEU A 13 2.41 11.56 27.36
N GLU A 14 3.23 11.71 28.40
CA GLU A 14 4.42 12.59 28.39
C GLU A 14 5.52 12.10 27.43
N ARG A 15 5.71 10.78 27.30
CA ARG A 15 6.59 10.19 26.27
C ARG A 15 6.09 10.40 24.84
N ALA A 16 4.78 10.41 24.62
CA ALA A 16 4.19 10.69 23.31
C ALA A 16 4.28 12.19 22.93
N ALA A 17 4.13 13.09 23.91
CA ALA A 17 4.13 14.53 23.69
C ALA A 17 5.51 15.13 23.38
N HIS A 18 6.59 14.50 23.84
CA HIS A 18 7.97 14.94 23.55
C HIS A 18 8.45 14.62 22.12
N GLY A 19 7.66 13.88 21.32
CA GLY A 19 8.04 13.48 19.96
C GLY A 19 7.67 14.45 18.84
N LEU A 20 6.96 15.56 19.10
CA LEU A 20 6.25 16.27 18.02
C LEU A 20 6.41 17.80 17.91
N ALA A 21 7.39 18.47 18.54
CA ALA A 21 7.46 19.94 18.35
C ALA A 21 8.82 20.69 18.49
N ASN A 22 10.00 20.05 18.46
CA ASN A 22 11.27 20.83 18.39
C ASN A 22 12.48 20.02 17.89
N PRO A 23 13.09 20.35 16.73
CA PRO A 23 14.28 19.65 16.23
C PRO A 23 15.55 19.87 17.08
N ALA A 24 15.61 20.87 17.96
CA ALA A 24 16.75 21.11 18.84
C ALA A 24 16.79 20.22 20.09
N GLY A 25 15.64 19.67 20.51
CA GLY A 25 15.51 18.89 21.75
C GLY A 25 16.08 17.47 21.65
N TYR A 26 16.26 16.95 20.44
CA TYR A 26 16.69 15.56 20.23
C TYR A 26 18.17 15.33 20.61
N ARG A 27 18.99 16.38 20.73
CA ARG A 27 20.43 16.24 21.04
C ARG A 27 20.74 16.11 22.54
N ALA A 28 19.81 16.45 23.44
CA ALA A 28 20.13 16.62 24.87
C ALA A 28 19.82 15.40 25.76
N LEU A 29 19.03 14.42 25.28
CA LEU A 29 18.64 13.23 26.06
C LEU A 29 19.43 11.95 25.71
N TRP A 30 20.55 12.10 24.99
CA TRP A 30 21.23 11.01 24.27
C TRP A 30 22.39 10.30 25.00
N ASN A 31 22.60 10.50 26.31
CA ASN A 31 23.84 10.05 26.96
C ASN A 31 23.67 9.04 28.11
N GLN A 32 22.97 7.92 27.88
CA GLN A 32 23.18 6.69 28.68
C GLN A 32 22.60 5.46 27.98
N GLY A 33 23.43 4.76 27.19
CA GLY A 33 23.13 3.43 26.64
C GLY A 33 22.72 3.34 25.17
N LEU A 34 22.55 4.47 24.48
CA LEU A 34 22.16 4.49 23.07
C LEU A 34 23.31 4.13 22.12
N GLU A 35 24.55 4.45 22.46
CA GLU A 35 25.71 4.15 21.60
C GLU A 35 25.90 2.66 21.37
N SER A 36 25.82 1.82 22.42
CA SER A 36 25.90 0.36 22.27
C SER A 36 24.73 -0.18 21.44
N TYR A 37 23.51 0.32 21.68
CA TYR A 37 22.34 -0.10 20.91
C TYR A 37 22.43 0.27 19.43
N LEU A 38 22.93 1.47 19.08
CA LEU A 38 23.11 1.91 17.69
C LEU A 38 24.33 1.26 17.01
N ALA A 39 25.36 0.89 17.77
CA ALA A 39 26.49 0.12 17.24
C ALA A 39 26.06 -1.29 16.82
N ASP A 40 25.22 -1.93 17.64
CA ASP A 40 24.68 -3.26 17.36
C ASP A 40 23.47 -3.22 16.41
N ASN A 41 22.76 -2.08 16.33
CA ASN A 41 21.56 -1.87 15.51
C ASN A 41 21.66 -0.50 14.80
N PRO A 42 22.50 -0.37 13.76
CA PRO A 42 22.62 0.90 13.05
C PRO A 42 21.25 1.28 12.48
N PRO A 43 20.75 2.51 12.73
CA PRO A 43 19.48 2.93 12.18
C PRO A 43 19.60 2.92 10.66
N GLN A 44 18.69 2.19 10.02
CA GLN A 44 18.51 2.30 8.57
C GLN A 44 18.24 3.79 8.29
N ARG A 45 19.10 4.40 7.46
CA ARG A 45 19.15 5.83 7.08
C ARG A 45 17.94 6.63 7.58
N LEU A 46 18.17 7.59 8.48
CA LEU A 46 17.14 8.55 8.87
C LEU A 46 16.50 9.15 7.61
N PRO A 47 15.16 9.18 7.50
CA PRO A 47 14.50 9.73 6.33
C PRO A 47 14.95 11.17 6.13
N GLN A 48 15.52 11.43 4.96
CA GLN A 48 16.01 12.76 4.63
C GLN A 48 14.86 13.64 4.14
N PRO A 49 14.96 14.97 4.24
CA PRO A 49 13.90 15.89 3.79
C PRO A 49 13.49 15.70 2.32
N GLU A 50 14.39 15.18 1.47
CA GLU A 50 14.13 14.86 0.07
C GLU A 50 13.41 13.51 -0.18
N ASP A 51 13.31 12.64 0.84
CA ASP A 51 12.68 11.34 0.68
C ASP A 51 11.16 11.52 0.53
N LYS A 52 10.64 11.13 -0.63
CA LYS A 52 9.19 11.20 -0.90
C LYS A 52 8.44 10.31 0.09
N PRO A 53 7.31 10.78 0.65
CA PRO A 53 6.48 9.96 1.51
C PRO A 53 6.04 8.71 0.74
N THR A 54 6.01 7.57 1.45
CA THR A 54 5.56 6.31 0.86
C THR A 54 4.04 6.31 0.68
N GLU A 55 3.59 5.62 -0.35
CA GLU A 55 2.18 5.41 -0.64
C GLU A 55 1.89 3.91 -0.75
N VAL A 56 0.76 3.48 -0.19
CA VAL A 56 0.16 2.19 -0.51
C VAL A 56 -0.55 2.31 -1.85
N TYR A 57 -0.27 1.38 -2.76
CA TYR A 57 -0.82 1.36 -4.10
C TYR A 57 -1.66 0.11 -4.37
N PHE A 58 -2.63 0.28 -5.26
CA PHE A 58 -3.46 -0.78 -5.83
C PHE A 58 -3.24 -0.78 -7.34
N MET A 59 -2.59 -1.80 -7.88
CA MET A 59 -2.23 -1.89 -9.30
C MET A 59 -2.87 -3.11 -9.95
N ARG A 60 -3.44 -2.96 -11.14
CA ARG A 60 -3.98 -4.07 -11.92
C ARG A 60 -2.97 -4.59 -12.91
N ARG A 61 -2.84 -5.90 -12.98
CA ARG A 61 -2.25 -6.61 -14.13
C ARG A 61 -3.22 -7.72 -14.50
N GLU A 62 -3.69 -7.70 -15.75
CA GLU A 62 -4.68 -8.65 -16.25
C GLU A 62 -5.92 -8.70 -15.32
N VAL A 63 -6.19 -9.85 -14.71
CA VAL A 63 -7.32 -10.09 -13.81
C VAL A 63 -6.97 -9.95 -12.33
N LEU A 64 -5.74 -9.59 -11.97
CA LEU A 64 -5.29 -9.50 -10.59
C LEU A 64 -4.93 -8.07 -10.17
N ILE A 65 -5.07 -7.81 -8.88
CA ILE A 65 -4.72 -6.55 -8.23
C ILE A 65 -3.58 -6.78 -7.26
N LYS A 66 -2.48 -6.06 -7.42
CA LYS A 66 -1.36 -6.00 -6.48
C LYS A 66 -1.60 -4.91 -5.45
N ILE A 67 -1.33 -5.24 -4.18
CA ILE A 67 -1.26 -4.26 -3.08
C ILE A 67 0.19 -4.20 -2.61
N GLY A 68 0.78 -3.02 -2.60
CA GLY A 68 2.15 -2.83 -2.10
C GLY A 68 2.40 -1.39 -1.67
N VAL A 69 3.60 -1.11 -1.18
CA VAL A 69 4.04 0.23 -0.78
C VAL A 69 5.21 0.70 -1.63
N SER A 70 5.25 1.99 -1.98
CA SER A 70 6.36 2.59 -2.72
C SER A 70 6.37 4.11 -2.55
N ASN A 71 7.54 4.72 -2.66
CA ASN A 71 7.69 6.17 -2.82
C ASN A 71 7.54 6.64 -4.29
N SER A 72 7.32 5.71 -5.22
CA SER A 72 7.09 5.99 -6.64
C SER A 72 6.20 4.91 -7.29
N PRO A 73 4.91 4.82 -6.95
CA PRO A 73 3.99 3.83 -7.51
C PRO A 73 3.99 3.80 -9.05
N ALA A 74 4.03 4.95 -9.73
CA ALA A 74 4.04 5.01 -11.20
C ALA A 74 5.24 4.28 -11.83
N LYS A 75 6.46 4.47 -11.29
CA LYS A 75 7.66 3.75 -11.76
C LYS A 75 7.53 2.25 -11.51
N ARG A 76 6.98 1.87 -10.36
CA ARG A 76 6.75 0.48 -10.00
C ARG A 76 5.73 -0.19 -10.94
N ALA A 77 4.65 0.51 -11.27
CA ALA A 77 3.64 0.05 -12.23
C ALA A 77 4.24 -0.23 -13.61
N GLN A 78 5.08 0.69 -14.12
CA GLN A 78 5.82 0.49 -15.37
C GLN A 78 6.69 -0.77 -15.33
N SER A 79 7.47 -0.97 -14.26
CA SER A 79 8.34 -2.16 -14.12
C SER A 79 7.57 -3.49 -14.06
N LEU A 80 6.30 -3.45 -13.68
CA LEU A 80 5.45 -4.62 -13.54
C LEU A 80 4.49 -4.81 -14.72
N ASN A 81 4.54 -3.93 -15.73
CA ASN A 81 3.54 -3.81 -16.79
C ASN A 81 2.10 -3.81 -16.23
N ALA A 82 1.87 -2.94 -15.25
CA ALA A 82 0.62 -2.85 -14.50
C ALA A 82 0.05 -1.43 -14.56
N ILE A 83 -1.25 -1.29 -14.29
CA ILE A 83 -1.97 -0.02 -14.29
C ILE A 83 -2.27 0.37 -12.84
N VAL A 84 -1.92 1.58 -12.42
CA VAL A 84 -2.28 2.10 -11.10
C VAL A 84 -3.78 2.38 -11.06
N LEU A 85 -4.51 1.69 -10.19
CA LEU A 85 -5.94 1.93 -9.96
C LEU A 85 -6.17 3.01 -8.91
N ALA A 86 -5.41 2.98 -7.81
CA ALA A 86 -5.49 3.95 -6.73
C ALA A 86 -4.20 3.98 -5.91
N THR A 87 -3.99 5.08 -5.19
CA THR A 87 -2.95 5.21 -4.14
C THR A 87 -3.54 5.88 -2.90
N MET A 88 -2.97 5.58 -1.74
CA MET A 88 -3.21 6.31 -0.49
C MET A 88 -1.87 6.54 0.24
N PRO A 89 -1.71 7.64 0.98
CA PRO A 89 -0.58 7.79 1.89
C PRO A 89 -0.52 6.60 2.85
N GLY A 90 0.68 6.07 3.10
CA GLY A 90 0.82 4.95 4.02
C GLY A 90 2.21 4.32 4.01
N THR A 91 2.40 3.45 4.98
CA THR A 91 3.65 2.74 5.27
C THR A 91 3.51 1.24 5.00
N HIS A 92 4.57 0.48 5.29
CA HIS A 92 4.51 -0.98 5.28
C HIS A 92 3.48 -1.54 6.29
N ASP A 93 3.18 -0.83 7.38
CA ASP A 93 2.14 -1.26 8.34
C ASP A 93 0.73 -1.11 7.76
N ASP A 94 0.50 -0.04 7.01
CA ASP A 94 -0.76 0.18 6.30
C ASP A 94 -0.95 -0.87 5.19
N GLU A 95 0.11 -1.17 4.46
CA GLU A 95 0.13 -2.26 3.47
C GLU A 95 -0.22 -3.60 4.11
N ARG A 96 0.45 -3.97 5.21
CA ARG A 96 0.15 -5.20 5.97
C ARG A 96 -1.30 -5.23 6.43
N SER A 97 -1.83 -4.08 6.85
CA SER A 97 -3.24 -3.94 7.25
C SER A 97 -4.19 -4.16 6.07
N MET A 98 -3.86 -3.65 4.89
CA MET A 98 -4.63 -3.92 3.67
C MET A 98 -4.56 -5.39 3.26
N HIS A 99 -3.39 -6.03 3.34
CA HIS A 99 -3.25 -7.47 3.07
C HIS A 99 -4.10 -8.31 4.03
N ARG A 100 -4.14 -7.96 5.33
CA ARG A 100 -5.01 -8.62 6.30
C ARG A 100 -6.49 -8.41 5.97
N ARG A 101 -6.88 -7.16 5.68
CA ARG A 101 -8.27 -6.79 5.35
C ARG A 101 -8.78 -7.55 4.14
N PHE A 102 -7.97 -7.71 3.09
CA PHE A 102 -8.38 -8.36 1.84
C PHE A 102 -7.86 -9.79 1.70
N LYS A 103 -7.45 -10.44 2.80
CA LYS A 103 -6.88 -11.79 2.81
C LYS A 103 -7.76 -12.81 2.08
N GLN A 104 -9.09 -12.69 2.18
CA GLN A 104 -10.06 -13.56 1.51
C GLN A 104 -9.97 -13.53 -0.03
N HIS A 105 -9.43 -12.45 -0.61
CA HIS A 105 -9.25 -12.31 -2.05
C HIS A 105 -7.84 -12.66 -2.51
N ARG A 106 -6.92 -13.01 -1.60
CA ARG A 106 -5.52 -13.27 -1.92
C ARG A 106 -5.42 -14.47 -2.88
N ALA A 107 -4.76 -14.26 -4.02
CA ALA A 107 -4.48 -15.32 -4.99
C ALA A 107 -3.11 -15.94 -4.70
N HIS A 108 -2.05 -15.15 -4.76
CA HIS A 108 -0.68 -15.55 -4.43
C HIS A 108 0.16 -14.33 -4.07
N ASN A 109 1.10 -14.47 -3.14
CA ASN A 109 2.00 -13.39 -2.70
C ASN A 109 1.24 -12.08 -2.39
N GLU A 110 1.50 -11.01 -3.14
CA GLU A 110 0.88 -9.69 -2.98
C GLU A 110 -0.24 -9.43 -3.99
N TRP A 111 -0.70 -10.48 -4.70
CA TRP A 111 -1.73 -10.40 -5.73
C TRP A 111 -3.07 -10.93 -5.23
N PHE A 112 -4.13 -10.19 -5.54
CA PHE A 112 -5.49 -10.38 -5.05
C PHE A 112 -6.47 -10.42 -6.23
N ARG A 113 -7.51 -11.24 -6.12
CA ARG A 113 -8.65 -11.26 -7.03
C ARG A 113 -9.48 -9.97 -6.83
N PRO A 114 -10.13 -9.43 -7.88
CA PRO A 114 -10.92 -8.21 -7.83
C PRO A 114 -12.29 -8.45 -7.19
N GLY A 115 -12.29 -8.82 -5.91
CA GLY A 115 -13.50 -9.02 -5.13
C GLY A 115 -14.30 -7.72 -4.92
N PRO A 116 -15.62 -7.82 -4.68
CA PRO A 116 -16.50 -6.65 -4.55
C PRO A 116 -16.03 -5.66 -3.48
N ASP A 117 -15.55 -6.16 -2.33
CA ASP A 117 -15.07 -5.31 -1.23
C ASP A 117 -13.80 -4.54 -1.59
N LEU A 118 -12.86 -5.19 -2.30
CA LEU A 118 -11.62 -4.57 -2.75
C LEU A 118 -11.90 -3.50 -3.82
N ILE A 119 -12.76 -3.80 -4.79
CA ILE A 119 -13.14 -2.85 -5.83
C ILE A 119 -13.90 -1.66 -5.23
N SER A 120 -14.82 -1.91 -4.30
CA SER A 120 -15.54 -0.85 -3.59
C SER A 120 -14.58 0.07 -2.84
N PHE A 121 -13.60 -0.49 -2.12
CA PHE A 121 -12.58 0.30 -1.45
C PHE A 121 -11.73 1.14 -2.41
N ILE A 122 -11.29 0.56 -3.54
CA ILE A 122 -10.55 1.28 -4.58
C ILE A 122 -11.40 2.44 -5.14
N ASN A 123 -12.68 2.22 -5.37
CA ASN A 123 -13.59 3.24 -5.88
C ASN A 123 -13.82 4.38 -4.89
N GLN A 124 -13.85 4.10 -3.59
CA GLN A 124 -13.88 5.14 -2.55
C GLN A 124 -12.65 6.03 -2.61
N LEU A 125 -11.45 5.45 -2.76
CA LEU A 125 -10.21 6.22 -2.91
C LEU A 125 -10.21 7.08 -4.19
N ARG A 126 -10.72 6.52 -5.30
CA ARG A 126 -10.83 7.23 -6.58
C ARG A 126 -11.81 8.38 -6.50
N GLN A 127 -12.98 8.17 -5.90
CA GLN A 127 -13.99 9.20 -5.69
C GLN A 127 -13.46 10.35 -4.84
N ALA A 128 -12.72 10.05 -3.75
CA ALA A 128 -12.08 11.08 -2.93
C ALA A 128 -11.08 11.95 -3.71
N LYS A 129 -10.55 11.43 -4.83
CA LYS A 129 -9.65 12.13 -5.76
C LYS A 129 -10.34 12.63 -7.04
N GLY A 130 -11.68 12.56 -7.13
CA GLY A 130 -12.44 12.98 -8.31
C GLY A 130 -12.25 12.09 -9.55
N GLN A 131 -11.80 10.85 -9.38
CA GLN A 131 -11.55 9.90 -10.47
C GLN A 131 -12.76 8.98 -10.69
N ALA A 132 -13.03 8.63 -11.95
CA ALA A 132 -14.13 7.72 -12.31
C ALA A 132 -13.97 6.32 -11.69
N PRO A 133 -15.05 5.61 -11.29
CA PRO A 133 -14.95 4.28 -10.70
C PRO A 133 -14.39 3.24 -11.68
N VAL A 134 -13.80 2.17 -11.15
CA VAL A 134 -13.33 0.98 -11.86
C VAL A 134 -14.21 -0.23 -11.54
N THR A 135 -14.23 -1.21 -12.45
CA THR A 135 -15.02 -2.45 -12.35
C THR A 135 -14.13 -3.64 -11.96
N SER A 136 -14.74 -4.73 -11.51
CA SER A 136 -14.03 -6.00 -11.26
C SER A 136 -13.63 -6.73 -12.54
N ALA A 137 -14.31 -6.47 -13.65
CA ALA A 137 -13.98 -7.04 -14.95
C ALA A 137 -12.63 -6.51 -15.46
N PRO A 138 -11.86 -7.33 -16.20
CA PRO A 138 -10.73 -6.82 -16.97
C PRO A 138 -11.22 -5.72 -17.94
N ASP A 139 -10.32 -4.80 -18.29
CA ASP A 139 -10.62 -3.78 -19.28
C ASP A 139 -11.03 -4.47 -20.61
N ARG A 140 -12.05 -3.96 -21.31
CA ARG A 140 -12.60 -4.57 -22.53
C ARG A 140 -11.52 -4.80 -23.59
N ASN A 141 -10.53 -3.90 -23.65
CA ASN A 141 -9.38 -4.01 -24.54
C ASN A 141 -8.55 -5.29 -24.33
N PHE A 142 -8.59 -5.91 -23.14
CA PHE A 142 -7.91 -7.18 -22.87
C PHE A 142 -8.70 -8.39 -23.40
N LEU A 143 -10.04 -8.36 -23.32
CA LEU A 143 -10.87 -9.46 -23.81
C LEU A 143 -10.86 -9.53 -25.34
N GLU A 144 -10.86 -8.38 -26.03
CA GLU A 144 -10.73 -8.35 -27.49
C GLU A 144 -9.37 -8.86 -27.97
N ALA A 145 -8.27 -8.52 -27.28
CA ALA A 145 -6.94 -9.02 -27.64
C ALA A 145 -6.80 -10.56 -27.48
N VAL A 146 -7.46 -11.15 -26.48
CA VAL A 146 -7.44 -12.61 -26.26
C VAL A 146 -8.38 -13.35 -27.22
N LEU A 147 -9.51 -12.76 -27.62
CA LEU A 147 -10.47 -13.38 -28.54
C LEU A 147 -9.99 -13.36 -30.00
N LEU A 148 -9.12 -12.42 -30.39
CA LEU A 148 -8.59 -12.32 -31.75
C LEU A 148 -7.40 -13.25 -32.04
N ASP A 149 -6.78 -13.83 -31.01
CA ASP A 149 -5.61 -14.74 -31.15
C ASP A 149 -6.02 -16.25 -31.16
N GLY A 150 -7.33 -16.53 -31.09
CA GLY A 150 -7.88 -17.89 -30.95
C GLY A 150 -8.48 -18.51 -32.21
N SER A 151 -8.42 -17.84 -33.37
CA SER A 151 -9.03 -18.29 -34.62
C SER A 151 -8.00 -18.85 -35.63
N GLU A 152 -7.17 -19.81 -35.21
CA GLU A 152 -6.48 -20.73 -36.11
C GLU A 152 -6.58 -22.17 -35.57
N LEU A 153 -7.81 -22.66 -35.39
CA LEU A 153 -8.06 -24.10 -35.41
C LEU A 153 -8.38 -24.48 -36.86
N GLY A 154 -7.32 -24.76 -37.62
CA GLY A 154 -7.42 -25.43 -38.90
C GLY A 154 -8.11 -26.77 -38.72
N GLU A 155 -9.35 -26.84 -39.20
CA GLU A 155 -10.07 -28.09 -39.41
C GLU A 155 -9.27 -28.96 -40.39
N HIS A 156 -8.60 -30.00 -39.87
CA HIS A 156 -8.29 -31.17 -40.68
C HIS A 156 -9.26 -32.28 -40.30
N ASN A 157 -10.15 -32.57 -41.25
CA ASN A 157 -11.03 -33.72 -41.32
C ASN A 157 -11.17 -34.11 -42.80
N PRO A 158 -11.38 -35.38 -43.17
CA PRO A 158 -11.07 -36.65 -42.51
C PRO A 158 -9.85 -37.38 -43.10
#